data_AF-A0ABD3BQH8-F1
#
_entry.id   AF-A0ABD3BQH8-F1
#
_cell.length_a   1.000
_cell.length_b   1.000
_cell.length_c   1.000
_cell.angle_alpha   90.00
_cell.angle_beta   90.00
_cell.angle_gamma   90.00
#
_symmetry.space_group_name_H-M   'P 1'
#
loop_
_entity.id
_entity.type
_entity.pdbx_description
1 polymer ?
#
loop_
_entity_poly.entity_id
_entity_poly.type
_entity_poly.pdbx_seq_one_letter_code
_entity_poly.pdbx_strand_id
1 'polypeptide(L)'
;MAYPILLCLLLVLLLLQNYAVEILSEDQSSRASCENHLFLQWLEVNGSQLRGCKIKSCTSSKGFGIFSSKDVPDGVLLVVPLDLSINPMRVLEDLLIGHECRSMFEEGEVDDRFLIMLFLTVERIRKNSSWKPYLDMLPID
;
A
#
# COMPACT_ATOMS: atom_id res chain seq x y z
N MET A 1 -22.92 1.25 22.99
CA MET A 1 -22.50 1.93 21.75
C MET A 1 -21.48 1.05 21.06
N ALA A 2 -21.92 -0.01 20.36
CA ALA A 2 -21.03 -1.03 19.77
C ALA A 2 -21.27 -1.21 18.25
N TYR A 3 -22.08 -0.34 17.67
CA TYR A 3 -22.52 -0.42 16.27
C TYR A 3 -21.48 0.07 15.24
N PRO A 4 -20.63 1.09 15.49
CA PRO A 4 -19.71 1.58 14.46
C PRO A 4 -18.56 0.59 14.20
N ILE A 5 -17.93 0.04 15.24
CA ILE A 5 -16.88 -0.99 15.09
C ILE A 5 -17.44 -2.22 14.38
N LEU A 6 -18.64 -2.70 14.78
CA LEU A 6 -19.23 -3.89 14.19
C LEU A 6 -19.57 -3.67 12.71
N LEU A 7 -20.01 -2.48 12.32
CA LEU A 7 -20.28 -2.11 10.94
C LEU A 7 -18.99 -1.99 10.11
N CYS A 8 -17.93 -1.39 10.67
CA CYS A 8 -16.61 -1.33 10.04
C CYS A 8 -16.01 -2.73 9.85
N LEU A 9 -16.09 -3.60 10.86
CA LEU A 9 -15.64 -4.99 10.76
C LEU A 9 -16.48 -5.78 9.76
N LEU A 10 -17.80 -5.58 9.71
CA LEU A 10 -18.67 -6.21 8.70
C LEU A 10 -18.33 -5.74 7.29
N LEU A 11 -18.07 -4.44 7.10
CA LEU A 11 -17.61 -3.91 5.81
C LEU A 11 -16.27 -4.53 5.42
N VAL A 12 -15.28 -4.54 6.32
CA VAL A 12 -13.96 -5.16 6.08
C VAL A 12 -14.11 -6.65 5.75
N LEU A 13 -14.94 -7.39 6.48
CA LEU A 13 -15.19 -8.82 6.23
C LEU A 13 -15.87 -9.07 4.88
N LEU A 14 -16.87 -8.27 4.51
CA LEU A 14 -17.55 -8.37 3.22
C LEU A 14 -16.61 -8.01 2.06
N LEU A 15 -15.71 -7.04 2.26
CA LEU A 15 -14.72 -6.63 1.28
C LEU A 15 -13.63 -7.71 1.09
N LEU A 16 -13.19 -8.35 2.17
CA LEU A 16 -12.25 -9.49 2.13
C LEU A 16 -12.86 -10.73 1.46
N GLN A 17 -14.13 -11.04 1.75
CA GLN A 17 -14.82 -12.18 1.13
C GLN A 17 -15.00 -12.03 -0.38
N ASN A 18 -15.21 -10.80 -0.87
CA ASN A 18 -15.32 -10.54 -2.31
C ASN A 18 -13.96 -10.54 -3.03
N TYR A 19 -12.88 -10.12 -2.36
CA TYR A 19 -11.54 -10.06 -2.96
C TYR A 19 -10.88 -11.44 -3.15
N ALA A 20 -11.14 -12.40 -2.26
CA ALA A 20 -10.55 -13.75 -2.32
C ALA A 20 -10.95 -14.53 -3.60
N VAL A 21 -12.08 -14.18 -4.22
CA VAL A 21 -12.57 -14.85 -5.44
C VAL A 21 -11.81 -14.39 -6.70
N GLU A 22 -11.23 -13.18 -6.69
CA GLU A 22 -10.64 -12.55 -7.88
C GLU A 22 -9.15 -12.91 -8.08
N ILE A 23 -8.44 -13.38 -7.03
CA ILE A 23 -7.00 -13.68 -7.05
C ILE A 23 -6.66 -15.00 -7.77
N LEU A 24 -7.61 -15.93 -7.92
CA LEU A 24 -7.33 -17.32 -8.31
C LEU A 24 -7.08 -17.57 -9.81
N SER A 25 -6.89 -16.55 -10.67
CA SER A 25 -6.98 -16.74 -12.13
C SER A 25 -5.87 -16.19 -13.03
N GLU A 26 -4.73 -15.66 -12.57
CA GLU A 26 -3.73 -15.05 -13.49
C GLU A 26 -2.27 -15.54 -13.40
N ASP A 27 -1.66 -15.67 -14.58
CA ASP A 27 -0.25 -16.01 -14.84
C ASP A 27 0.71 -14.98 -14.22
N GLN A 28 1.49 -15.40 -13.22
CA GLN A 28 2.20 -14.51 -12.31
C GLN A 28 3.48 -13.88 -12.87
N SER A 29 4.08 -14.45 -13.92
CA SER A 29 5.40 -14.02 -14.40
C SER A 29 5.35 -12.76 -15.27
N SER A 30 4.38 -12.68 -16.19
CA SER A 30 4.17 -11.53 -17.07
C SER A 30 3.59 -10.32 -16.33
N ARG A 31 2.74 -10.57 -15.33
CA ARG A 31 2.10 -9.57 -14.47
C ARG A 31 3.09 -8.83 -13.58
N ALA A 32 3.99 -9.55 -12.90
CA ALA A 32 4.96 -8.95 -11.98
C ALA A 32 5.92 -7.96 -12.66
N SER A 33 6.28 -8.20 -13.92
CA SER A 33 7.11 -7.26 -14.69
C SER A 33 6.35 -5.97 -15.03
N CYS A 34 5.05 -6.06 -15.31
CA CYS A 34 4.20 -4.91 -15.59
C CYS A 34 3.94 -4.08 -14.33
N GLU A 35 3.63 -4.74 -13.22
CA GLU A 35 3.42 -4.13 -11.90
C GLU A 35 4.66 -3.35 -11.44
N ASN A 36 5.86 -3.93 -11.60
CA ASN A 36 7.11 -3.22 -11.28
C ASN A 36 7.30 -1.97 -12.15
N HIS A 37 6.99 -2.03 -13.45
CA HIS A 37 7.12 -0.86 -14.31
C HIS A 37 6.17 0.28 -13.87
N LEU A 38 4.91 -0.06 -13.57
CA LEU A 38 3.92 0.90 -13.08
C LEU A 38 4.32 1.47 -11.71
N PHE A 39 4.87 0.64 -10.82
CA PHE A 39 5.37 1.08 -9.52
C PHE A 39 6.54 2.07 -9.66
N LEU A 40 7.51 1.80 -10.54
CA LEU A 40 8.64 2.70 -10.78
C LEU A 40 8.19 4.05 -11.36
N GLN A 41 7.26 4.02 -12.32
CA GLN A 41 6.67 5.25 -12.88
C GLN A 41 5.91 6.03 -11.79
N TRP A 42 5.15 5.33 -10.95
CA TRP A 42 4.42 5.95 -9.85
C TRP A 42 5.35 6.61 -8.83
N LEU A 43 6.47 5.95 -8.46
CA LEU A 43 7.49 6.55 -7.60
C LEU A 43 8.05 7.85 -8.19
N GLU A 44 8.38 7.85 -9.48
CA GLU A 44 8.93 9.02 -10.18
C GLU A 44 7.93 10.20 -10.19
N VAL A 45 6.67 9.95 -10.56
CA VAL A 45 5.62 10.97 -10.60
C VAL A 45 5.34 11.56 -9.21
N ASN A 46 5.52 10.76 -8.15
CA ASN A 46 5.36 11.21 -6.76
C ASN A 46 6.67 11.73 -6.14
N GLY A 47 7.69 12.05 -6.94
CA GLY A 47 8.89 12.74 -6.48
C GLY A 47 9.92 11.87 -5.75
N SER A 48 9.75 10.54 -5.77
CA SER A 48 10.77 9.63 -5.24
C SER A 48 11.99 9.57 -6.16
N GLN A 49 13.17 9.36 -5.57
CA GLN A 49 14.44 9.33 -6.29
C GLN A 49 15.17 8.02 -6.03
N LEU A 50 15.40 7.24 -7.08
CA LEU A 50 16.26 6.07 -7.09
C LEU A 50 17.67 6.50 -7.53
N ARG A 51 18.57 6.66 -6.56
CA ARG A 51 19.94 7.15 -6.78
C ARG A 51 20.89 5.98 -6.81
N GLY A 52 21.48 5.71 -7.97
CA GLY A 52 22.46 4.62 -8.12
C GLY A 52 21.92 3.23 -7.80
N CYS A 53 20.61 3.03 -7.62
CA CYS A 53 20.00 1.74 -7.33
C CYS A 53 18.87 1.39 -8.33
N LYS A 54 18.47 0.11 -8.33
CA LYS A 54 17.36 -0.42 -9.14
C LYS A 54 16.54 -1.41 -8.32
N ILE A 55 15.23 -1.39 -8.51
CA ILE A 55 14.35 -2.44 -8.01
C ILE A 55 14.25 -3.55 -9.07
N LYS A 56 14.53 -4.78 -8.68
CA LYS A 56 14.52 -5.94 -9.56
C LYS A 56 13.88 -7.13 -8.86
N SER A 57 13.32 -8.04 -9.66
CA SER A 57 12.94 -9.36 -9.16
C SER A 57 14.20 -10.12 -8.74
N CYS A 58 14.14 -10.74 -7.57
CA CYS A 58 15.20 -11.57 -7.01
C CYS A 58 15.01 -13.02 -7.51
N THR A 59 14.38 -13.85 -6.69
CA THR A 59 14.01 -15.23 -7.00
C THR A 59 12.51 -15.38 -6.75
N SER A 60 11.89 -16.41 -7.32
CA SER A 60 10.46 -16.70 -7.08
C SER A 60 10.08 -16.77 -5.60
N SER A 61 11.02 -17.20 -4.75
CA SER A 61 10.84 -17.28 -3.29
C SER A 61 11.13 -16.00 -2.49
N LYS A 62 11.66 -14.95 -3.13
CA LYS A 62 12.14 -13.72 -2.45
C LYS A 62 11.50 -12.43 -2.97
N GLY A 63 10.68 -12.51 -4.01
CA GLY A 63 10.02 -11.34 -4.59
C GLY A 63 11.01 -10.31 -5.12
N PHE A 64 10.74 -9.03 -4.87
CA PHE A 64 11.56 -7.90 -5.35
C PHE A 64 12.58 -7.42 -4.31
N GLY A 65 13.68 -6.86 -4.79
CA GLY A 65 14.72 -6.27 -3.96
C GLY A 65 15.36 -5.04 -4.60
N ILE A 66 16.05 -4.25 -3.77
CA ILE A 66 16.82 -3.08 -4.19
C ILE A 66 18.28 -3.49 -4.39
N PHE A 67 18.83 -3.17 -5.56
CA PHE A 67 20.20 -3.48 -5.93
C PHE A 67 20.98 -2.21 -6.21
N SER A 68 22.16 -2.06 -5.61
CA SER A 68 23.10 -1.03 -6.04
C SER A 68 23.54 -1.30 -7.49
N SER A 69 23.64 -0.23 -8.27
CA SER A 69 24.08 -0.24 -9.66
C SER A 69 25.30 0.64 -9.90
N LYS A 70 25.53 1.62 -9.01
CA LYS A 70 26.65 2.56 -9.04
C LYS A 70 26.93 3.04 -7.62
N ASP A 71 28.17 3.40 -7.34
CA ASP A 71 28.51 4.10 -6.11
C ASP A 71 27.94 5.52 -6.15
N VAL A 72 27.34 5.93 -5.03
CA VAL A 72 26.72 7.26 -4.89
C VAL A 72 27.53 8.06 -3.86
N PRO A 73 28.01 9.28 -4.19
CA PRO A 73 28.93 10.03 -3.34
C PRO A 73 28.43 10.37 -1.94
N ASP A 74 27.12 10.60 -1.78
CA ASP A 74 26.47 10.91 -0.50
C ASP A 74 25.97 9.65 0.23
N GLY A 75 26.11 8.46 -0.38
CA GLY A 75 25.63 7.19 0.15
C GLY A 75 24.11 7.04 0.17
N VAL A 76 23.33 8.00 -0.34
CA VAL A 76 21.87 7.98 -0.29
C VAL A 76 21.32 7.30 -1.55
N LEU A 77 20.80 6.09 -1.40
CA LEU A 77 20.29 5.30 -2.53
C LEU A 77 18.81 5.57 -2.88
N LEU A 78 18.01 5.98 -1.91
CA LEU A 78 16.57 6.21 -2.08
C LEU A 78 16.15 7.45 -1.29
N VAL A 79 15.39 8.32 -1.94
CA VAL A 79 14.69 9.43 -1.29
C VAL A 79 13.20 9.25 -1.58
N VAL A 80 12.39 9.17 -0.54
CA VAL A 80 10.92 9.06 -0.64
C VAL A 80 10.31 10.24 0.10
N PRO A 81 9.47 11.05 -0.57
CA PRO A 81 8.74 12.13 0.08
C PRO A 81 7.81 11.64 1.20
N LEU A 82 7.66 12.43 2.27
CA LEU A 82 6.85 12.06 3.44
C LEU A 82 5.35 11.91 3.09
N ASP A 83 4.86 12.67 2.12
CA ASP A 83 3.53 12.55 1.55
C ASP A 83 3.32 11.27 0.72
N LEU A 84 4.37 10.47 0.49
CA LEU A 84 4.26 9.12 -0.04
C LEU A 84 4.32 8.05 1.06
N SER A 85 4.37 8.45 2.33
CA SER A 85 4.23 7.53 3.46
C SER A 85 2.77 7.27 3.81
N ILE A 86 2.43 6.02 4.09
CA ILE A 86 1.18 5.65 4.73
C ILE A 86 1.42 5.73 6.25
N ASN A 87 0.79 6.69 6.90
CA ASN A 87 0.92 6.94 8.34
C ASN A 87 -0.46 7.29 8.93
N PRO A 88 -0.65 7.19 10.27
CA PRO A 88 -1.95 7.40 10.89
C PRO A 88 -2.56 8.76 10.57
N MET A 89 -1.75 9.83 10.58
CA MET A 89 -2.22 11.18 10.27
C MET A 89 -2.82 11.26 8.86
N ARG A 90 -2.20 10.62 7.87
CA ARG A 90 -2.76 10.52 6.52
C ARG A 90 -4.10 9.79 6.50
N VAL A 91 -4.23 8.68 7.25
CA VAL A 91 -5.49 7.93 7.33
C VAL A 91 -6.58 8.81 7.92
N LEU A 92 -6.26 9.54 9.00
CA LEU A 92 -7.18 10.47 9.62
C LEU A 92 -7.56 11.62 8.68
N GLU A 93 -6.71 12.00 7.73
CA GLU A 93 -6.99 13.05 6.72
C GLU A 93 -7.71 12.54 5.46
N ASP A 94 -7.91 11.23 5.29
CA ASP A 94 -8.55 10.68 4.09
C ASP A 94 -10.01 11.16 3.96
N LEU A 95 -10.40 11.53 2.75
CA LEU A 95 -11.73 12.10 2.47
C LEU A 95 -12.88 11.10 2.61
N LEU A 96 -12.61 9.80 2.48
CA LEU A 96 -13.63 8.76 2.51
C LEU A 96 -13.79 8.16 3.90
N ILE A 97 -12.68 7.93 4.62
CA ILE A 97 -12.70 7.20 5.90
C ILE A 97 -12.18 8.02 7.08
N GLY A 98 -11.59 9.20 6.84
CA GLY A 98 -10.90 9.96 7.87
C GLY A 98 -11.82 10.47 8.98
N HIS A 99 -13.08 10.80 8.65
CA HIS A 99 -14.06 11.24 9.64
C HIS A 99 -14.38 10.14 10.67
N GLU A 100 -14.75 8.95 10.19
CA GLU A 100 -15.06 7.79 11.02
C GLU A 100 -13.82 7.31 11.78
N CYS A 101 -12.66 7.31 11.12
CA CYS A 101 -11.39 6.95 11.74
C CYS A 101 -11.03 7.89 12.90
N ARG A 102 -11.22 9.20 12.76
CA ARG A 102 -10.98 10.17 13.85
C ARG A 102 -11.91 9.91 15.04
N SER A 103 -13.20 9.68 14.80
CA SER A 103 -14.16 9.36 15.88
C SER A 103 -13.73 8.12 16.66
N MET A 104 -13.46 7.02 15.95
CA MET A 104 -13.04 5.77 16.60
C MET A 104 -11.69 5.92 17.33
N PHE A 105 -10.76 6.71 16.79
CA PHE A 105 -9.46 6.94 17.40
C PHE A 105 -9.55 7.80 18.66
N GLU A 106 -10.33 8.88 18.65
CA GLU A 106 -10.59 9.75 19.81
C GLU A 106 -11.30 9.01 20.94
N GLU A 107 -12.17 8.06 20.59
CA GLU A 107 -12.86 7.17 21.54
C GLU A 107 -11.96 6.03 22.05
N GLY A 108 -10.75 5.88 21.51
CA GLY A 108 -9.81 4.82 21.87
C GLY A 108 -10.23 3.42 21.40
N GLU A 109 -11.16 3.34 20.45
CA GLU A 109 -11.66 2.08 19.89
C GLU A 109 -10.67 1.43 18.93
N VAL A 110 -9.80 2.24 18.30
CA VAL A 110 -8.81 1.79 17.32
C VAL A 110 -7.43 2.39 17.63
N ASP A 111 -6.37 1.61 17.38
CA ASP A 111 -4.98 2.06 17.48
C ASP A 111 -4.42 2.44 16.09
N ASP A 112 -3.21 3.03 16.08
CA ASP A 112 -2.52 3.41 14.85
C ASP A 112 -2.41 2.27 13.84
N ARG A 113 -2.17 1.04 14.31
CA ARG A 113 -1.99 -0.12 13.43
C ARG A 113 -3.32 -0.49 12.77
N PHE A 114 -4.41 -0.43 13.51
CA PHE A 114 -5.75 -0.67 12.97
C PHE A 114 -6.11 0.36 11.89
N LEU A 115 -5.80 1.64 12.10
CA LEU A 115 -6.01 2.70 11.11
C LEU A 115 -5.27 2.40 9.80
N ILE A 116 -3.99 2.02 9.88
CA ILE A 116 -3.19 1.66 8.70
C ILE A 116 -3.77 0.44 7.99
N MET A 117 -4.16 -0.60 8.73
CA MET A 117 -4.75 -1.80 8.16
C MET A 117 -6.09 -1.50 7.45
N LEU A 118 -6.93 -0.66 8.05
CA LEU A 118 -8.18 -0.23 7.45
C LEU A 118 -7.94 0.56 6.17
N PHE A 119 -7.01 1.51 6.19
CA PHE A 119 -6.62 2.28 5.01
C PHE A 119 -6.12 1.39 3.87
N LEU A 120 -5.21 0.45 4.16
CA LEU A 120 -4.70 -0.49 3.17
C LEU A 120 -5.82 -1.35 2.57
N THR A 121 -6.77 -1.80 3.39
CA THR A 121 -7.93 -2.58 2.94
C THR A 121 -8.82 -1.75 2.01
N VAL A 122 -9.14 -0.52 2.42
CA VAL A 122 -9.99 0.40 1.67
C VAL A 122 -9.34 0.84 0.35
N GLU A 123 -8.04 1.13 0.34
CA GLU A 123 -7.33 1.47 -0.89
C GLU A 123 -7.26 0.28 -1.85
N ARG A 124 -7.13 -0.96 -1.35
CA ARG A 124 -7.06 -2.16 -2.19
C ARG A 124 -8.33 -2.42 -2.99
N ILE A 125 -9.49 -2.04 -2.46
CA ILE A 125 -10.79 -2.17 -3.13
C ILE A 125 -11.20 -0.92 -3.92
N ARG A 126 -10.53 0.22 -3.69
CA ARG A 126 -10.87 1.50 -4.31
C ARG A 126 -10.45 1.46 -5.79
N LYS A 127 -11.43 1.46 -6.70
CA LYS A 127 -11.23 1.32 -8.16
C LYS A 127 -10.17 2.26 -8.73
N ASN A 128 -10.12 3.50 -8.24
CA ASN A 128 -9.20 4.54 -8.71
C ASN A 128 -8.21 4.96 -7.61
N SER A 129 -7.72 3.99 -6.83
CA SER A 129 -6.70 4.25 -5.81
C SER A 129 -5.42 4.78 -6.46
N SER A 130 -4.94 5.93 -5.98
CA SER A 130 -3.59 6.41 -6.33
C SER A 130 -2.49 5.50 -5.77
N TRP A 131 -2.79 4.66 -4.78
CA TRP A 131 -1.87 3.73 -4.14
C TRP A 131 -1.81 2.37 -4.81
N LYS A 132 -2.64 2.12 -5.82
CA LYS A 132 -2.69 0.84 -6.53
C LYS A 132 -1.30 0.34 -6.97
N PRO A 133 -0.40 1.15 -7.56
CA PRO A 133 0.93 0.67 -7.94
C PRO A 133 1.79 0.20 -6.76
N TYR A 134 1.61 0.79 -5.57
CA TYR A 134 2.28 0.32 -4.35
C TYR A 134 1.63 -0.97 -3.82
N LEU A 135 0.29 -1.02 -3.80
CA LEU A 135 -0.45 -2.17 -3.29
C LEU A 135 -0.27 -3.43 -4.14
N ASP A 136 -0.17 -3.28 -5.46
CA ASP A 136 0.09 -4.39 -6.40
C ASP A 136 1.51 -4.97 -6.19
N MET A 137 2.43 -4.24 -5.57
CA MET A 137 3.77 -4.73 -5.22
C MET A 137 3.84 -5.43 -3.86
N LEU A 138 2.77 -5.38 -3.05
CA LEU A 138 2.75 -6.05 -1.75
C LEU A 138 2.61 -7.57 -1.93
N PRO A 139 3.31 -8.38 -1.12
CA PRO A 139 3.12 -9.83 -1.12
C PRO A 139 1.65 -10.20 -0.89
N ILE A 140 1.20 -11.18 -1.67
CA ILE A 140 -0.09 -11.85 -1.50
C ILE A 140 0.28 -13.23 -0.99
N ASP A 141 0.21 -13.42 0.32
CA ASP A 141 0.37 -14.75 0.94
C ASP A 141 -0.83 -15.65 0.65
#